data_AF-A0A0B6YTG5-F1
#
_entry.id   AF-A0A0B6YTG5-F1
#
_cell.length_a   1.000
_cell.length_b   1.000
_cell.length_c   1.000
_cell.angle_alpha   90.00
_cell.angle_beta   90.00
_cell.angle_gamma   90.00
#
_symmetry.space_group_name_H-M   'P 1'
#
loop_
_entity.id
_entity.type
_entity.pdbx_description
1 polymer ?
#
loop_
_entity_poly.entity_id
_entity_poly.type
_entity_poly.pdbx_seq_one_letter_code
_entity_poly.pdbx_strand_id
1 'polypeptide(L)'
;RFQTISVTLLQQMVLLVVNLVCLVFTNICFMQHLQRGSQCNRLSMFQAMYFVIVTFSTVGYGDISPDLWISQLFMVLMICVAFAVIPRQIEGLISTYMERKRAGGEYSQRSARRNRHVIVCSSTLTQDTLMD
;
A
#
# COMPACT_ATOMS: atom_id res chain seq x y z
N ARG A 1 -6.11 21.12 11.77
CA ARG A 1 -6.02 19.69 12.19
C ARG A 1 -6.57 18.74 11.13
N PHE A 2 -7.79 18.93 10.61
CA PHE A 2 -8.33 18.07 9.54
C PHE A 2 -7.51 18.08 8.24
N GLN A 3 -7.07 19.27 7.80
CA GLN A 3 -6.21 19.39 6.61
C GLN A 3 -4.85 18.70 6.78
N THR A 4 -4.32 18.60 8.00
CA THR A 4 -3.09 17.86 8.29
C THR A 4 -3.32 16.35 8.28
N ILE A 5 -4.48 15.88 8.77
CA ILE A 5 -4.86 14.45 8.81
C ILE A 5 -5.13 13.90 7.40
N SER A 6 -5.76 14.69 6.51
CA SER A 6 -5.96 14.26 5.12
C SER A 6 -4.63 14.16 4.35
N VAL A 7 -3.68 15.07 4.63
CA VAL A 7 -2.34 15.04 4.02
C VAL A 7 -1.51 13.87 4.53
N THR A 8 -1.54 13.53 5.83
CA THR A 8 -0.81 12.37 6.36
C THR A 8 -1.32 11.05 5.80
N LEU A 9 -2.64 10.89 5.66
CA LEU A 9 -3.25 9.72 5.02
C LEU A 9 -2.86 9.59 3.56
N LEU A 10 -2.91 10.69 2.82
CA LEU A 10 -2.50 10.71 1.41
C LEU A 10 -1.01 10.39 1.28
N GLN A 11 -0.17 10.92 2.17
CA GLN A 11 1.26 10.62 2.19
C GLN A 11 1.53 9.13 2.48
N GLN A 12 0.84 8.53 3.45
CA GLN A 12 0.97 7.09 3.75
C GLN A 12 0.52 6.23 2.56
N MET A 13 -0.58 6.60 1.90
CA MET A 13 -1.06 5.95 0.67
C MET A 13 -0.04 6.03 -0.46
N VAL A 14 0.49 7.23 -0.72
CA VAL A 14 1.52 7.45 -1.75
C VAL A 14 2.77 6.64 -1.42
N LEU A 15 3.21 6.63 -0.16
CA LEU A 15 4.39 5.89 0.27
C LEU A 15 4.22 4.37 0.08
N LEU A 16 3.04 3.82 0.36
CA LEU A 16 2.72 2.41 0.12
C LEU A 16 2.81 2.08 -1.37
N VAL A 17 2.18 2.90 -2.23
CA VAL A 17 2.21 2.71 -3.69
C VAL A 17 3.64 2.82 -4.22
N VAL A 18 4.38 3.85 -3.80
CA VAL A 18 5.78 4.06 -4.21
C VAL A 18 6.65 2.90 -3.76
N ASN A 19 6.48 2.40 -2.53
CA ASN A 19 7.23 1.27 -2.03
C ASN A 19 6.93 -0.01 -2.83
N LEU A 20 5.66 -0.27 -3.15
CA LEU A 20 5.27 -1.44 -3.96
C LEU A 20 5.85 -1.35 -5.38
N VAL A 21 5.77 -0.19 -6.02
CA VAL A 21 6.36 0.05 -7.35
C VAL A 21 7.88 -0.09 -7.31
N CYS A 22 8.53 0.48 -6.30
CA CYS A 22 9.98 0.39 -6.11
C CYS A 22 10.41 -1.07 -5.91
N LEU A 23 9.68 -1.82 -5.11
CA LEU A 23 9.96 -3.23 -4.84
C LEU A 23 9.86 -4.06 -6.13
N VAL A 24 8.79 -3.89 -6.92
CA VAL A 24 8.63 -4.55 -8.23
C VAL A 24 9.77 -4.16 -9.17
N PHE A 25 10.08 -2.87 -9.30
CA PHE A 25 11.14 -2.39 -10.19
C PHE A 25 12.52 -2.94 -9.81
N THR A 26 12.84 -2.96 -8.52
CA THR A 26 14.12 -3.49 -8.02
C THR A 26 14.28 -4.96 -8.35
N ASN A 27 13.21 -5.76 -8.24
CA ASN A 27 13.24 -7.17 -8.61
C ASN A 27 13.42 -7.37 -10.12
N ILE A 28 12.78 -6.54 -10.97
CA ILE A 28 12.95 -6.59 -12.43
C ILE A 28 14.40 -6.26 -12.80
N CYS A 29 14.93 -5.15 -12.28
CA CYS A 29 16.31 -4.73 -12.54
C CYS A 29 17.33 -5.78 -12.08
N PHE A 30 17.12 -6.34 -10.88
CA PHE A 30 18.00 -7.35 -10.32
C PHE A 30 17.99 -8.64 -11.14
N MET A 31 16.79 -9.12 -11.53
CA MET A 31 16.64 -10.28 -12.40
C MET A 31 17.36 -10.10 -13.73
N GLN A 32 17.15 -8.95 -14.38
CA GLN A 32 17.82 -8.64 -15.63
C GLN A 32 19.34 -8.53 -15.46
N HIS A 33 19.82 -7.98 -14.34
CA HIS A 33 21.25 -7.84 -14.08
C HIS A 33 21.93 -9.20 -13.90
N LEU A 34 21.35 -10.10 -13.11
CA LEU A 34 21.90 -11.43 -12.90
C LEU A 34 21.80 -12.32 -14.13
N GLN A 35 20.69 -12.26 -14.87
CA GLN A 35 20.48 -13.09 -16.05
C GLN A 35 21.34 -12.65 -17.24
N ARG A 36 21.84 -11.40 -17.26
CA ARG A 36 22.90 -11.00 -18.22
C ARG A 36 24.19 -11.80 -18.05
N GLY A 37 24.48 -12.29 -16.84
CA GLY A 37 25.63 -13.16 -16.57
C GLY A 37 25.40 -14.62 -16.97
N SER A 38 24.16 -15.02 -17.28
CA SER A 38 23.84 -16.39 -17.69
C SER A 38 24.10 -16.58 -19.18
N GLN A 39 24.97 -17.54 -19.52
CA GLN A 39 25.27 -17.92 -20.91
C GLN A 39 24.21 -18.84 -21.51
N CYS A 40 23.48 -19.61 -20.68
CA CYS A 40 22.56 -20.65 -21.17
C CYS A 40 21.16 -20.15 -21.52
N ASN A 41 20.67 -19.08 -20.87
CA ASN A 41 19.29 -18.64 -21.05
C ASN A 41 19.15 -17.14 -20.79
N ARG A 42 19.22 -16.33 -21.85
CA ARG A 42 19.00 -14.87 -21.74
C ARG A 42 17.50 -14.59 -21.75
N LEU A 43 16.94 -14.40 -20.57
CA LEU A 43 15.58 -13.92 -20.41
C LEU A 43 15.46 -12.48 -20.90
N SER A 44 14.44 -12.22 -21.70
CA SER A 44 14.12 -10.87 -22.18
C SER A 44 13.59 -10.01 -21.02
N MET A 45 13.72 -8.68 -21.13
CA MET A 45 13.20 -7.74 -20.12
C MET A 45 11.70 -7.95 -19.87
N PHE A 46 10.94 -8.28 -20.92
CA PHE A 46 9.50 -8.58 -20.81
C PHE A 46 9.22 -9.88 -20.04
N GLN A 47 10.06 -10.91 -20.17
CA GLN A 47 9.91 -12.17 -19.45
C GLN A 47 10.22 -11.99 -17.96
N ALA A 48 11.26 -11.21 -17.64
CA ALA A 48 11.57 -10.86 -16.26
C ALA A 48 10.43 -10.04 -15.61
N MET A 49 9.87 -9.08 -16.33
CA MET A 49 8.70 -8.31 -15.86
C MET A 49 7.49 -9.21 -15.62
N TYR A 50 7.18 -10.12 -16.55
CA TYR A 50 6.09 -11.09 -16.40
C TYR A 50 6.29 -11.96 -15.15
N PHE A 51 7.47 -12.55 -14.98
CA PHE A 51 7.80 -13.38 -13.83
C PHE A 51 7.62 -12.61 -12.51
N VAL A 52 8.15 -11.39 -12.43
CA VAL A 52 8.06 -10.56 -11.23
C VAL A 52 6.61 -10.20 -10.91
N ILE A 53 5.81 -9.81 -11.90
CA ILE A 53 4.38 -9.49 -11.71
C ILE A 53 3.61 -10.72 -11.24
N VAL A 54 3.80 -11.88 -11.89
CA VAL A 54 3.15 -13.16 -11.53
C VAL A 54 3.55 -13.64 -10.14
N THR A 55 4.78 -13.35 -9.72
CA THR A 55 5.28 -13.70 -8.38
C THR A 55 4.68 -12.77 -7.32
N PHE A 56 4.69 -11.45 -7.53
CA PHE A 56 4.12 -10.49 -6.58
C PHE A 56 2.59 -10.53 -6.50
N SER A 57 1.92 -10.89 -7.60
CA SER A 57 0.49 -11.17 -7.58
C SER A 57 0.15 -12.51 -6.91
N THR A 58 1.15 -13.26 -6.46
CA THR A 58 1.02 -14.59 -5.84
C THR A 58 0.37 -15.64 -6.76
N VAL A 59 0.32 -15.39 -8.07
CA VAL A 59 -0.23 -16.33 -9.05
C VAL A 59 0.74 -17.49 -9.29
N GLY A 60 2.03 -17.20 -9.50
CA GLY A 60 3.10 -18.19 -9.51
C GLY A 60 2.94 -19.33 -10.54
N TYR A 61 2.70 -19.01 -11.82
CA TYR A 61 2.54 -20.04 -12.87
C TYR A 61 3.74 -21.00 -13.02
N GLY A 62 4.96 -20.51 -12.77
CA GLY A 62 6.18 -21.32 -12.81
C GLY A 62 6.67 -21.69 -14.22
N ASP A 63 6.09 -21.10 -15.26
CA ASP A 63 6.45 -21.26 -16.67
C ASP A 63 7.81 -20.65 -17.01
N ILE A 64 8.15 -19.54 -16.37
CA ILE A 64 9.43 -18.85 -16.49
C ILE A 64 10.09 -18.85 -15.12
N SER A 65 11.32 -19.34 -15.04
CA SER A 65 12.10 -19.40 -13.81
C SER A 65 13.55 -18.98 -14.03
N PRO A 66 14.19 -18.33 -13.05
CA PRO A 66 15.60 -17.99 -13.13
C PRO A 66 16.49 -19.23 -12.98
N ASP A 67 17.44 -19.41 -13.90
CA ASP A 67 18.38 -20.56 -13.88
C ASP A 67 19.53 -20.40 -12.86
N LEU A 68 19.85 -19.16 -12.45
CA LEU A 68 20.93 -18.91 -11.51
C LEU A 68 20.46 -19.10 -10.06
N TRP A 69 21.20 -19.90 -9.30
CA TRP A 69 20.98 -20.11 -7.86
C TRP A 69 20.96 -18.79 -7.07
N ILE A 70 21.81 -17.82 -7.45
CA ILE A 70 21.90 -16.54 -6.75
C ILE A 70 20.68 -15.64 -7.00
N SER A 71 20.06 -15.71 -8.19
CA SER A 71 18.80 -15.02 -8.46
C SER A 71 17.62 -15.63 -7.72
N GLN A 72 17.61 -16.96 -7.55
CA GLN A 72 16.60 -17.66 -6.78
C GLN A 72 16.66 -17.27 -5.30
N LEU A 73 17.86 -17.29 -4.70
CA LEU A 73 18.06 -16.90 -3.30
C LEU A 73 17.59 -15.47 -3.02
N PHE A 74 17.94 -14.54 -3.91
CA PHE A 74 17.54 -13.14 -3.76
C PHE A 74 16.03 -12.94 -3.87
N MET A 75 15.33 -13.65 -4.77
CA MET A 75 13.87 -13.57 -4.85
C MET A 75 13.20 -13.97 -3.55
N VAL A 76 13.65 -15.08 -2.95
CA VAL A 76 13.11 -15.55 -1.67
C VAL A 76 13.33 -14.49 -0.59
N LEU A 77 14.53 -13.90 -0.51
CA LEU A 77 14.82 -12.81 0.43
C LEU A 77 13.94 -11.59 0.19
N MET A 78 13.75 -11.16 -1.06
CA MET A 78 12.92 -10.01 -1.41
C MET A 78 11.44 -10.24 -1.09
N ILE A 79 10.94 -11.46 -1.30
CA ILE A 79 9.57 -11.84 -0.90
C ILE A 79 9.42 -11.74 0.62
N CYS A 80 10.37 -12.26 1.40
CA CYS A 80 10.37 -12.12 2.86
C CYS A 80 10.35 -10.64 3.31
N VAL A 81 11.15 -9.79 2.67
CA VAL A 81 11.15 -8.34 2.95
C VAL A 81 9.80 -7.71 2.59
N ALA A 82 9.21 -8.06 1.45
CA ALA A 82 7.89 -7.57 1.05
C ALA A 82 6.82 -7.92 2.11
N PHE A 83 6.80 -9.17 2.57
CA PHE A 83 5.89 -9.63 3.62
C PHE A 83 6.14 -8.98 4.98
N ALA A 84 7.34 -8.50 5.28
CA ALA A 84 7.60 -7.76 6.52
C ALA A 84 7.19 -6.28 6.42
N VAL A 85 7.38 -5.66 5.25
CA VAL A 85 7.16 -4.22 5.06
C VAL A 85 5.69 -3.90 4.78
N ILE A 86 4.98 -4.71 3.98
CA ILE A 86 3.59 -4.46 3.60
C ILE A 86 2.65 -4.40 4.82
N PRO A 87 2.67 -5.38 5.77
CA PRO A 87 1.78 -5.34 6.93
C PRO A 87 2.00 -4.11 7.82
N ARG A 88 3.26 -3.73 8.05
CA ARG A 88 3.60 -2.54 8.84
C ARG A 88 3.04 -1.25 8.22
N GLN A 89 3.06 -1.15 6.89
CA GLN A 89 2.48 -0.01 6.17
C GLN A 89 0.95 -0.02 6.26
N ILE A 90 0.33 -1.19 6.18
CA ILE A 90 -1.12 -1.36 6.33
C ILE A 90 -1.58 -0.99 7.76
N GLU A 91 -0.87 -1.41 8.79
CA GLU A 91 -1.20 -1.07 10.19
C GLU A 91 -1.16 0.45 10.44
N GLY A 92 -0.11 1.12 9.96
CA GLY A 92 0.01 2.58 10.07
C GLY A 92 -1.09 3.33 9.31
N LEU A 93 -1.50 2.79 8.16
CA LEU A 93 -2.62 3.32 7.40
C LEU A 93 -3.96 3.11 8.11
N ILE A 94 -4.24 1.90 8.60
CA ILE A 94 -5.52 1.55 9.24
C ILE A 94 -5.72 2.39 10.50
N SER A 95 -4.69 2.53 11.34
CA SER A 95 -4.78 3.34 12.57
C SER A 95 -5.14 4.81 12.26
N THR A 96 -4.45 5.43 11.30
CA THR A 96 -4.70 6.80 10.87
C THR A 96 -6.09 6.94 10.20
N TYR A 97 -6.50 5.94 9.42
CA TYR A 97 -7.82 5.93 8.78
C TYR A 97 -8.95 5.81 9.82
N MET A 98 -8.76 4.97 10.84
CA MET A 98 -9.71 4.81 11.95
C MET A 98 -9.81 6.07 12.80
N GLU A 99 -8.70 6.76 13.06
CA GLU A 99 -8.72 8.08 13.73
C GLU A 99 -9.52 9.10 12.92
N ARG A 100 -9.34 9.15 11.59
CA ARG A 100 -10.15 10.02 10.72
C ARG A 100 -11.63 9.67 10.80
N LYS A 101 -11.97 8.37 10.81
CA LYS A 101 -13.36 7.91 10.91
C LYS A 101 -13.98 8.27 12.27
N ARG A 102 -13.21 8.19 13.35
CA ARG A 102 -13.61 8.61 14.71
C ARG A 102 -13.76 10.14 14.84
N ALA A 103 -12.94 10.91 14.13
CA ALA A 103 -13.00 12.37 14.14
C ALA A 103 -14.26 12.96 13.46
N GLY A 104 -15.06 12.14 12.77
CA GLY A 104 -16.31 12.56 12.13
C GLY A 104 -16.13 13.20 10.75
N GLY A 105 -17.26 13.48 10.10
CA GLY A 105 -17.30 14.14 8.79
C GLY A 105 -17.46 15.66 8.90
N GLU A 106 -16.99 16.39 7.90
CA GLU A 106 -17.25 17.83 7.80
C GLU A 106 -18.67 18.08 7.29
N TYR A 107 -19.45 18.88 8.02
CA TYR A 107 -20.69 19.41 7.49
C TYR A 107 -20.34 20.51 6.47
N SER A 108 -20.54 20.22 5.18
CA SER A 108 -20.18 21.13 4.10
C SER A 108 -20.81 22.52 4.29
N GLN A 109 -20.02 23.59 4.14
CA GLN A 109 -20.53 24.97 4.20
C GLN A 109 -21.66 25.24 3.20
N ARG A 110 -21.72 24.51 2.06
CA ARG A 110 -22.83 24.60 1.11
C ARG A 110 -24.13 24.08 1.71
N SER A 111 -24.08 22.99 2.46
CA SER A 111 -25.24 22.44 3.19
C SER A 111 -25.62 23.32 4.38
N ALA A 112 -24.65 23.95 5.03
CA ALA A 112 -24.86 24.90 6.13
C ALA A 112 -25.62 26.16 5.68
N ARG A 113 -25.38 26.66 4.47
CA ARG A 113 -26.11 27.81 3.92
C ARG A 113 -27.55 27.51 3.48
N ARG A 114 -27.82 26.27 3.06
CA ARG A 114 -29.14 25.89 2.51
C ARG A 114 -30.14 25.47 3.58
N ASN A 115 -29.65 24.91 4.69
CA ASN A 115 -30.50 24.36 5.75
C ASN A 115 -30.23 25.05 7.09
N ARG A 116 -31.29 25.43 7.82
CA ARG A 116 -31.15 25.83 9.23
C ARG A 116 -30.60 24.66 10.04
N HIS A 117 -29.57 24.91 10.85
CA HIS A 117 -28.90 23.89 11.64
C HIS A 117 -28.60 24.45 13.04
N VAL A 118 -28.65 23.59 14.05
CA VAL A 118 -28.33 23.92 15.45
C VAL A 118 -27.12 23.09 15.84
N ILE A 119 -26.14 23.74 16.48
CA ILE A 119 -24.94 23.08 16.98
C ILE A 119 -25.20 22.72 18.44
N VAL A 120 -25.18 21.43 18.76
CA VAL A 120 -25.26 20.93 20.13
C VAL A 120 -23.86 20.54 20.57
N CYS A 121 -23.34 21.23 21.59
CA CYS A 121 -22.07 20.91 22.20
C CYS A 121 -22.34 20.13 23.50
N SER A 122 -21.85 18.89 23.58
CA SER A 122 -21.86 18.09 24.80
C SER A 122 -20.47 17.51 25.05
N SER A 123 -20.09 17.36 26.31
CA SER A 123 -18.83 16.74 26.73
C SER A 123 -18.87 15.21 26.66
N THR A 124 -20.05 14.61 26.72
CA THR A 124 -20.28 13.16 26.64
C THR A 124 -21.62 12.91 25.99
N LEU A 125 -21.62 12.14 24.90
CA LEU A 125 -22.83 11.81 24.15
C LEU A 125 -23.24 10.37 24.49
N THR A 126 -24.04 10.23 25.53
CA THR A 126 -24.65 8.96 25.94
C THR A 126 -26.00 8.78 25.25
N GLN A 127 -26.41 7.53 25.01
CA GLN A 127 -27.65 7.24 24.29
C GLN A 127 -28.88 7.80 25.02
N ASP A 128 -28.81 7.89 26.35
CA ASP A 128 -29.85 8.44 27.22
C ASP A 128 -30.05 9.96 27.00
N THR A 129 -28.96 10.72 26.84
CA THR A 129 -29.00 12.17 26.56
C THR A 129 -29.49 12.55 25.16
N LEU A 130 -29.67 11.59 24.26
CA LEU A 130 -30.22 11.80 22.92
C LEU A 130 -31.72 11.52 22.83
N MET A 131 -32.28 10.81 23.84
CA MET A 131 -33.68 10.38 23.88
C MET A 131 -34.55 11.29 24.76
N ASP A 132 -33.95 12.06 25.68
CA ASP A 132 -34.57 13.15 26.45
C ASP A 132 -34.49 14.50 25.71
#